data_AF-A0A7R9VN25-F1
#
_entry.id   AF-A0A7R9VN25-F1
#
_cell.length_a   1.000
_cell.length_b   1.000
_cell.length_c   1.000
_cell.angle_alpha   90.00
_cell.angle_beta   90.00
_cell.angle_gamma   90.00
#
_symmetry.space_group_name_H-M   'P 1'
#
loop_
_entity.id
_entity.type
_entity.pdbx_description
1 polymer ?
#
loop_
_entity_poly.entity_id
_entity_poly.type
_entity_poly.pdbx_seq_one_letter_code
_entity_poly.pdbx_strand_id
1 'polypeptide(L)'
;EAQKRMLIRQLPMCLILHLKRFKYVESQGKLRKLMYRVVFPLELKLTNTTADADGADVPYTLGAVVVHVGSGPTHGHYVSLIKSHNNWLFFDDESVDGITEAQIQSTFGSPSEYGSSNTDHGYLLFFERGSGSTAGAAAGGCVPSAGCTAGTAVL
;
A
#
# COMPACT_ATOMS: atom_id res chain seq x y z
N GLU A 1 4.97 22.16 -29.91
CA GLU A 1 4.35 21.52 -28.73
C GLU A 1 5.05 20.19 -28.49
N ALA A 2 5.47 19.89 -27.26
CA ALA A 2 6.22 18.67 -26.94
C ALA A 2 5.50 17.91 -25.81
N GLN A 3 5.27 16.61 -26.02
CA GLN A 3 4.61 15.75 -25.04
C GLN A 3 5.66 14.89 -24.32
N LYS A 4 5.65 14.92 -22.99
CA LYS A 4 6.47 14.05 -22.15
C LYS A 4 5.60 12.95 -21.56
N ARG A 5 5.93 11.69 -21.85
CA ARG A 5 5.32 10.50 -21.25
C ARG A 5 6.39 9.65 -20.57
N MET A 6 6.05 9.06 -19.44
CA MET A 6 6.88 8.06 -18.77
C MET A 6 6.22 6.69 -18.94
N LEU A 7 7.02 5.70 -19.33
CA LEU A 7 6.61 4.31 -19.57
C LEU A 7 7.45 3.40 -18.69
N ILE A 8 6.85 2.30 -18.22
CA ILE A 8 7.55 1.26 -17.47
C ILE A 8 8.10 0.24 -18.47
N ARG A 9 9.44 0.07 -18.50
CA ARG A 9 10.10 -0.93 -19.36
C ARG A 9 9.97 -2.35 -18.83
N GLN A 10 10.18 -2.52 -17.52
CA GLN A 10 10.14 -3.82 -16.85
C GLN A 10 9.27 -3.71 -15.61
N LEU A 11 8.35 -4.66 -15.45
CA LEU A 11 7.43 -4.71 -14.32
C LEU A 11 8.14 -5.31 -13.10
N PRO A 12 8.19 -4.61 -11.96
CA PRO A 12 8.78 -5.16 -10.74
C PRO A 12 7.91 -6.29 -10.17
N MET A 13 8.52 -7.23 -9.46
CA MET A 13 7.78 -8.29 -8.75
C MET A 13 6.91 -7.72 -7.61
N CYS A 14 7.41 -6.68 -6.94
CA CYS A 14 6.68 -5.93 -5.92
C CYS A 14 6.59 -4.46 -6.37
N LEU A 15 5.36 -3.98 -6.54
CA LEU A 15 5.03 -2.61 -6.88
C LEU A 15 4.56 -1.90 -5.60
N ILE A 16 5.29 -0.85 -5.21
CA ILE A 16 4.96 -0.02 -4.06
C ILE A 16 4.40 1.31 -4.57
N LEU A 17 3.14 1.61 -4.24
CA LEU A 17 2.51 2.88 -4.56
C LEU A 17 2.39 3.73 -3.31
N HIS A 18 3.09 4.86 -3.31
CA HIS A 18 2.99 5.87 -2.27
C HIS A 18 1.96 6.92 -2.69
N LEU A 19 0.85 6.97 -1.95
CA LEU A 19 -0.19 7.98 -2.15
C LEU A 19 0.27 9.31 -1.56
N LYS A 20 0.54 10.30 -2.42
CA LYS A 20 0.93 11.66 -2.00
C LYS A 20 -0.26 12.40 -1.40
N ARG A 21 -0.59 12.09 -0.15
CA ARG A 21 -1.69 12.67 0.61
C ARG A 21 -1.33 13.93 1.38
N PHE A 22 -0.14 14.50 1.18
CA PHE A 22 0.24 15.75 1.83
C PHE A 22 0.56 16.82 0.79
N LYS A 23 -0.07 17.97 0.95
CA LYS A 23 0.17 19.15 0.11
C LYS A 23 0.46 20.34 1.00
N TYR A 24 1.48 21.11 0.64
CA TYR A 24 1.73 22.40 1.27
C TYR A 24 0.67 23.41 0.80
N VAL A 25 0.01 24.05 1.76
CA VAL A 25 -1.01 25.07 1.48
C VAL A 25 -0.39 26.42 1.85
N GLU A 26 0.02 27.17 0.82
CA GLU A 26 0.71 28.47 0.99
C GLU A 26 -0.12 29.46 1.80
N SER A 27 -1.44 29.51 1.57
CA SER A 27 -2.35 30.41 2.31
C SER A 27 -2.42 30.14 3.82
N GLN A 28 -2.01 28.95 4.27
CA GLN A 28 -1.98 28.57 5.68
C GLN A 28 -0.56 28.37 6.22
N GLY A 29 0.47 28.51 5.37
CA GLY A 29 1.87 28.30 5.74
C GLY A 29 2.20 26.91 6.30
N LYS A 30 1.40 25.87 5.97
CA LYS A 30 1.56 24.53 6.56
C LYS A 30 1.25 23.38 5.61
N LEU A 31 1.81 22.20 5.90
CA LEU A 31 1.40 20.95 5.26
C LEU A 31 0.00 20.56 5.73
N ARG A 32 -0.88 20.22 4.78
CA ARG A 32 -2.22 19.72 5.05
C ARG A 32 -2.38 18.30 4.50
N LYS A 33 -2.94 17.40 5.32
CA LYS A 33 -3.37 16.07 4.88
C LYS A 33 -4.57 16.22 3.95
N LEU A 34 -4.53 15.49 2.84
CA LEU A 34 -5.57 15.44 1.85
C LEU A 34 -6.49 14.26 2.17
N MET A 35 -7.71 14.58 2.60
CA MET A 35 -8.70 13.60 3.09
C MET A 35 -9.63 13.08 1.99
N TYR A 36 -9.33 13.38 0.71
CA TYR A 36 -10.16 12.90 -0.39
C TYR A 36 -10.10 11.38 -0.52
N ARG A 37 -11.21 10.81 -0.99
CA ARG A 37 -11.36 9.40 -1.26
C ARG A 37 -10.45 8.95 -2.40
N VAL A 38 -9.61 7.95 -2.15
CA VAL A 38 -8.81 7.23 -3.16
C VAL A 38 -9.19 5.77 -3.09
N VAL A 39 -9.86 5.30 -4.13
CA VAL A 39 -10.18 3.89 -4.29
C VAL A 39 -8.99 3.20 -4.96
N PHE A 40 -8.52 2.12 -4.37
CA PHE A 40 -7.51 1.25 -4.98
C PHE A 40 -8.10 -0.16 -5.18
N PRO A 41 -7.92 -0.76 -6.37
CA PRO A 41 -8.46 -2.08 -6.64
C PRO A 41 -7.63 -3.18 -5.97
N LEU A 42 -8.27 -4.31 -5.66
CA LEU A 42 -7.58 -5.51 -5.17
C LEU A 42 -6.72 -6.16 -6.26
N GLU A 43 -7.11 -6.01 -7.52
CA GLU A 43 -6.35 -6.43 -8.69
C GLU A 43 -6.09 -5.24 -9.60
N LEU A 44 -4.81 -4.97 -9.88
CA LEU A 44 -4.37 -3.85 -10.70
C LEU A 44 -3.69 -4.36 -11.97
N LYS A 45 -4.24 -3.99 -13.13
CA LYS A 45 -3.59 -4.21 -14.43
C LYS A 45 -2.89 -2.94 -14.87
N LEU A 46 -1.57 -3.02 -15.07
CA LEU A 46 -0.78 -1.89 -15.55
C LEU A 46 -0.79 -1.88 -17.08
N THR A 47 -1.46 -0.89 -17.68
CA THR A 47 -1.52 -0.71 -19.15
C THR A 47 -0.47 0.27 -19.69
N ASN A 48 0.26 0.96 -18.81
CA ASN A 48 1.23 2.00 -19.18
C ASN A 48 2.66 1.47 -19.31
N THR A 49 2.79 0.35 -20.02
CA THR A 49 4.02 -0.40 -20.21
C THR A 49 4.53 -0.21 -21.64
N THR A 50 5.82 -0.44 -21.89
CA THR A 50 6.33 -0.48 -23.28
C THR A 50 5.75 -1.68 -24.02
N ALA A 51 5.67 -1.60 -25.36
CA ALA A 51 5.14 -2.71 -26.18
C ALA A 51 5.88 -4.04 -25.96
N ASP A 52 7.16 -3.98 -25.57
CA ASP A 52 8.03 -5.12 -25.26
C ASP A 52 8.13 -5.44 -23.76
N ALA A 53 7.24 -4.92 -22.92
CA ALA A 53 7.32 -5.14 -21.48
C ALA A 53 6.95 -6.59 -21.11
N ASP A 54 7.95 -7.33 -20.64
CA ASP A 54 7.77 -8.70 -20.15
C ASP A 54 6.82 -8.73 -18.93
N GLY A 55 5.79 -9.56 -19.00
CA GLY A 55 4.74 -9.67 -17.98
C GLY A 55 3.66 -8.58 -18.01
N ALA A 56 3.48 -7.83 -19.11
CA ALA A 56 2.44 -6.80 -19.24
C ALA A 56 0.99 -7.33 -19.03
N ASP A 57 0.74 -8.61 -19.32
CA ASP A 57 -0.57 -9.25 -19.12
C ASP A 57 -0.80 -9.77 -17.69
N VAL A 58 0.23 -9.76 -16.84
CA VAL A 58 0.15 -10.32 -15.49
C VAL A 58 -0.46 -9.28 -14.54
N PRO A 59 -1.62 -9.58 -13.92
CA PRO A 59 -2.21 -8.67 -12.95
C PRO A 59 -1.37 -8.61 -11.68
N TYR A 60 -1.34 -7.43 -11.08
CA TYR A 60 -0.88 -7.27 -9.71
C TYR A 60 -2.04 -7.50 -8.75
N THR A 61 -1.75 -8.17 -7.64
CA THR A 61 -2.68 -8.38 -6.56
C THR A 61 -2.26 -7.54 -5.36
N LEU A 62 -3.21 -6.92 -4.69
CA LEU A 62 -2.94 -6.15 -3.48
C LEU A 62 -2.60 -7.12 -2.34
N GLY A 63 -1.36 -7.05 -1.87
CA GLY A 63 -0.85 -7.90 -0.79
C GLY A 63 -0.85 -7.18 0.56
N ALA A 64 -0.59 -5.88 0.59
CA ALA A 64 -0.64 -5.10 1.82
C ALA A 64 -1.00 -3.62 1.59
N VAL A 65 -1.53 -3.00 2.64
CA VAL A 65 -1.89 -1.58 2.71
C VAL A 65 -1.40 -1.04 4.04
N VAL A 66 -0.60 0.02 4.01
CA VAL A 66 -0.27 0.78 5.22
C VAL A 66 -1.21 1.96 5.30
N VAL A 67 -1.87 2.12 6.44
CA VAL A 67 -2.84 3.17 6.71
C VAL A 67 -2.23 4.15 7.69
N HIS A 68 -2.32 5.44 7.37
CA HIS A 68 -1.92 6.51 8.27
C HIS A 68 -3.15 7.11 8.92
N VAL A 69 -3.28 6.93 10.23
CA VAL A 69 -4.30 7.48 11.11
C VAL A 69 -3.78 8.80 11.68
N GLY A 70 -4.63 9.82 11.71
CA GLY A 70 -4.28 11.15 12.24
C GLY A 70 -4.29 12.25 11.18
N SER A 71 -4.50 13.49 11.64
CA SER A 71 -4.72 14.67 10.78
C SER A 71 -3.44 15.42 10.45
N GLY A 72 -2.36 15.16 11.20
CA GLY A 72 -1.07 15.83 11.07
C GLY A 72 -0.17 15.18 10.02
N PRO A 73 0.78 15.94 9.45
CA PRO A 73 1.86 15.39 8.62
C PRO A 73 3.02 14.82 9.45
N THR A 74 3.18 15.27 10.69
CA THR A 74 4.32 14.94 11.58
C THR A 74 3.95 13.95 12.67
N HIS A 75 2.66 13.75 12.90
CA HIS A 75 2.15 12.88 13.95
C HIS A 75 0.95 12.11 13.41
N GLY A 76 0.99 10.80 13.65
CA GLY A 76 -0.06 9.88 13.29
C GLY A 76 0.33 8.47 13.69
N HIS A 77 -0.64 7.57 13.60
CA HIS A 77 -0.49 6.16 13.91
C HIS A 77 -0.50 5.35 12.62
N TYR A 78 0.39 4.38 12.49
CA TYR A 78 0.51 3.57 11.29
C TYR A 78 0.06 2.15 11.58
N VAL A 79 -0.99 1.71 10.88
CA VAL A 79 -1.50 0.35 10.95
C VAL A 79 -1.35 -0.34 9.61
N SER A 80 -1.16 -1.66 9.62
CA SER A 80 -0.89 -2.44 8.41
C SER A 80 -2.00 -3.45 8.15
N LEU A 81 -2.56 -3.42 6.95
CA LEU A 81 -3.51 -4.42 6.46
C LEU A 81 -2.73 -5.36 5.56
N ILE A 82 -2.65 -6.64 5.89
CA ILE A 82 -1.86 -7.62 5.13
C ILE A 82 -2.77 -8.78 4.74
N LYS A 83 -2.69 -9.20 3.49
CA LYS A 83 -3.39 -10.37 2.98
C LYS A 83 -2.51 -11.61 3.19
N SER A 84 -3.03 -12.59 3.91
CA SER A 84 -2.37 -13.88 4.14
C SER A 84 -3.34 -15.03 3.84
N HIS A 85 -2.96 -15.94 2.94
CA HIS A 85 -3.78 -17.10 2.54
C HIS A 85 -5.25 -16.75 2.24
N ASN A 86 -5.48 -15.68 1.46
CA ASN A 86 -6.79 -15.11 1.14
C ASN A 86 -7.57 -14.47 2.30
N ASN A 87 -7.02 -14.41 3.51
CA ASN A 87 -7.60 -13.71 4.64
C ASN A 87 -6.91 -12.38 4.85
N TRP A 88 -7.66 -11.34 5.18
CA TRP A 88 -7.09 -10.04 5.52
C TRP A 88 -6.89 -9.93 7.03
N LEU A 89 -5.71 -9.46 7.39
CA LEU A 89 -5.29 -9.26 8.76
C LEU A 89 -4.99 -7.78 8.97
N PHE A 90 -5.49 -7.23 10.06
CA PHE A 90 -5.23 -5.90 10.55
C PHE A 90 -4.18 -6.00 11.65
N PHE A 91 -3.04 -5.35 11.43
CA PHE A 91 -1.94 -5.27 12.37
C PHE A 91 -1.88 -3.87 12.95
N ASP A 92 -2.13 -3.78 14.26
CA ASP A 92 -2.03 -2.56 15.04
C ASP A 92 -1.16 -2.83 16.26
N ASP A 93 0.11 -2.41 16.16
CA ASP A 93 1.19 -2.67 17.12
C ASP A 93 1.26 -4.13 17.58
N GLU A 94 0.77 -4.42 18.79
CA GLU A 94 0.78 -5.75 19.40
C GLU A 94 -0.47 -6.59 19.09
N SER A 95 -1.49 -5.97 18.49
CA SER A 95 -2.77 -6.60 18.17
C SER A 95 -2.86 -7.01 16.71
N VAL A 96 -3.46 -8.19 16.49
CA VAL A 96 -3.72 -8.72 15.15
C VAL A 96 -5.15 -9.20 15.08
N ASP A 97 -5.93 -8.58 14.20
CA ASP A 97 -7.34 -8.89 14.01
C ASP A 97 -7.63 -9.35 12.58
N GLY A 98 -8.56 -10.30 12.43
CA GLY A 98 -9.09 -10.66 11.13
C GLY A 98 -10.06 -9.58 10.63
N ILE A 99 -9.84 -9.06 9.43
CA ILE A 99 -10.74 -8.07 8.83
C ILE A 99 -11.32 -8.54 7.50
N THR A 100 -12.42 -7.92 7.12
CA THR A 100 -13.07 -8.14 5.82
C THR A 100 -12.63 -7.11 4.80
N GLU A 101 -12.79 -7.41 3.52
CA GLU A 101 -12.49 -6.47 2.44
C GLU A 101 -13.31 -5.17 2.55
N ALA A 102 -14.53 -5.25 3.10
CA ALA A 102 -15.37 -4.08 3.38
C ALA A 102 -14.71 -3.12 4.37
N GLN A 103 -13.97 -3.63 5.37
CA GLN A 103 -13.24 -2.79 6.31
C GLN A 103 -12.05 -2.09 5.65
N ILE A 104 -11.39 -2.72 4.68
CA ILE A 104 -10.32 -2.08 3.89
C ILE A 104 -10.87 -0.88 3.11
N GLN A 105 -12.09 -1.01 2.58
CA GLN A 105 -12.74 0.08 1.84
C GLN A 105 -13.01 1.32 2.71
N SER A 106 -13.10 1.17 4.03
CA SER A 106 -13.22 2.30 4.95
C SER A 106 -11.97 3.20 4.90
N THR A 107 -10.80 2.62 4.62
CA THR A 107 -9.50 3.31 4.54
C THR A 107 -9.27 4.07 3.23
N PHE A 108 -10.21 4.00 2.29
CA PHE A 108 -10.17 4.77 1.05
C PHE A 108 -10.30 6.27 1.34
N GLY A 109 -10.87 6.63 2.48
CA GLY A 109 -11.22 8.00 2.89
C GLY A 109 -12.68 8.33 2.59
N SER A 110 -13.08 9.54 2.95
CA SER A 110 -14.47 10.00 2.81
C SER A 110 -14.67 10.79 1.51
N PRO A 111 -15.82 10.64 0.82
CA PRO A 111 -16.21 11.54 -0.25
C PRO A 111 -16.61 12.94 0.27
N SER A 112 -16.89 13.08 1.57
CA SER A 112 -17.13 14.39 2.20
C SER A 112 -15.82 14.96 2.75
N GLU A 113 -15.34 16.06 2.15
CA GLU A 113 -14.21 16.86 2.66
C GLU A 113 -14.51 17.52 4.03
N TYR A 114 -15.78 17.58 4.45
CA TYR A 114 -16.22 18.21 5.69
C TYR A 114 -16.98 17.19 6.56
N GLY A 115 -16.37 16.77 7.67
CA GLY A 115 -17.09 16.09 8.75
C GLY A 115 -16.90 14.57 8.88
N SER A 116 -15.98 13.95 8.16
CA SER A 116 -15.58 12.58 8.51
C SER A 116 -14.54 12.62 9.63
N SER A 117 -14.90 12.07 10.80
CA SER A 117 -13.95 11.81 11.89
C SER A 117 -12.93 10.73 11.53
N ASN A 118 -13.12 10.02 10.41
CA ASN A 118 -12.22 8.96 9.99
C ASN A 118 -10.95 9.57 9.40
N THR A 119 -9.84 9.41 10.13
CA THR A 119 -8.53 9.89 9.71
C THR A 119 -7.70 8.80 9.06
N ASP A 120 -8.27 7.64 8.80
CA ASP A 120 -7.57 6.40 8.48
C ASP A 120 -7.49 6.33 6.97
N HIS A 121 -6.33 6.70 6.43
CA HIS A 121 -6.17 6.81 4.98
C HIS A 121 -5.02 5.93 4.52
N GLY A 122 -5.28 5.09 3.52
CA GLY A 122 -4.24 4.33 2.85
C GLY A 122 -3.10 5.25 2.40
N TYR A 123 -1.87 4.91 2.76
CA TYR A 123 -0.67 5.70 2.55
C TYR A 123 0.31 4.99 1.61
N LEU A 124 0.62 3.72 1.91
CA LEU A 124 1.41 2.84 1.03
C LEU A 124 0.55 1.65 0.61
N LEU A 125 0.61 1.31 -0.68
CA LEU A 125 -0.02 0.13 -1.23
C LEU A 125 1.07 -0.80 -1.78
N PHE A 126 1.02 -2.06 -1.39
CA PHE A 126 1.93 -3.10 -1.82
C PHE A 126 1.18 -4.05 -2.75
N PHE A 127 1.65 -4.09 -3.98
CA PHE A 127 1.11 -4.89 -5.06
C PHE A 127 2.13 -5.96 -5.44
N GLU A 128 1.70 -7.21 -5.42
CA GLU A 128 2.52 -8.35 -5.82
C GLU A 128 2.11 -8.78 -7.21
N ARG A 129 3.08 -8.88 -8.11
CA ARG A 129 2.86 -9.40 -9.45
C ARG A 129 2.51 -10.88 -9.33
N GLY A 130 1.38 -11.29 -9.91
CA GLY A 130 1.05 -12.72 -9.99
C GLY A 130 2.19 -13.50 -10.65
N SER A 131 2.32 -14.79 -10.34
CA SER A 131 3.24 -15.64 -11.09
C SER A 131 2.65 -15.90 -12.48
N GLY A 132 2.91 -15.01 -13.43
CA GLY A 132 2.92 -15.41 -14.84
C GLY A 132 4.00 -16.48 -14.98
N SER A 133 3.67 -17.61 -15.59
CA SER A 133 4.53 -18.79 -15.69
C SER A 133 5.91 -18.47 -16.28
N THR A 134 6.87 -18.10 -15.44
CA THR A 134 8.30 -18.27 -15.67
C THR A 134 8.86 -19.01 -14.46
N ALA A 135 9.28 -20.25 -14.71
CA ALA A 135 9.79 -21.16 -13.72
C ALA A 135 10.99 -20.56 -12.97
N GLY A 136 11.01 -20.76 -11.65
CA GLY A 136 12.22 -20.76 -10.85
C GLY A 136 12.65 -19.44 -10.22
N ALA A 137 11.96 -18.99 -9.17
CA ALA A 137 12.60 -18.24 -8.09
C ALA A 137 11.84 -18.48 -6.77
N ALA A 138 12.58 -18.89 -5.75
CA ALA A 138 12.11 -19.41 -4.49
C ALA A 138 11.14 -18.46 -3.75
N ALA A 139 9.92 -18.94 -3.52
CA ALA A 139 9.09 -18.47 -2.43
C ALA A 139 9.68 -19.01 -1.11
N GLY A 140 10.71 -18.32 -0.61
CA GLY A 140 11.15 -18.46 0.77
C GLY A 140 10.12 -17.80 1.68
N GLY A 141 9.03 -18.50 1.97
CA GLY A 141 8.17 -18.15 3.10
C GLY A 141 9.01 -18.26 4.36
N CYS A 142 9.36 -17.12 4.96
CA CYS A 142 9.90 -17.13 6.31
C CYS A 142 8.77 -17.48 7.28
N VAL A 143 8.64 -18.78 7.57
CA VAL A 143 7.94 -19.24 8.75
C VAL A 143 8.83 -18.87 9.94
N PRO A 144 8.42 -18.04 10.90
CA PRO A 144 9.18 -17.89 12.13
C PRO A 144 8.99 -19.18 12.94
N SER A 145 9.93 -20.12 12.82
CA SER A 145 10.04 -21.21 13.77
C SER A 145 10.60 -20.67 15.08
N ALA A 146 9.88 -20.93 16.17
CA ALA A 146 10.25 -20.55 17.52
C ALA A 146 11.69 -20.95 17.89
N GLY A 147 12.40 -20.01 18.51
CA GLY A 147 13.67 -20.27 19.20
C GLY A 147 14.87 -19.57 18.59
N CYS A 148 15.08 -18.30 18.91
CA CYS A 148 16.42 -17.70 18.92
C CYS A 148 16.49 -16.62 19.99
N THR A 149 17.42 -16.83 20.91
CA THR A 149 17.66 -16.10 22.15
C THR A 149 18.11 -14.68 21.90
N ALA A 150 17.68 -13.76 22.77
CA ALA A 150 18.02 -12.34 22.75
C ALA A 150 19.53 -12.09 22.70
N GLY A 151 19.97 -11.28 21.74
CA GLY A 151 21.29 -10.66 21.69
C GLY A 151 21.11 -9.15 21.59
N THR A 152 21.37 -8.45 22.69
CA THR A 152 21.35 -7.00 22.81
C THR A 152 22.40 -6.38 21.88
N ALA A 153 21.98 -5.52 20.96
CA ALA A 153 22.85 -4.56 20.30
C ALA A 153 22.62 -3.19 20.95
N VAL A 154 23.55 -2.80 21.81
CA VAL A 154 23.70 -1.44 22.34
C VAL A 154 24.41 -0.61 21.27
N LEU A 155 23.95 0.63 21.06
CA LEU A 155 24.64 1.66 20.27
C LEU A 155 25.93 2.12 20.96
#